data_AF-A0A7C1ZYK4-F1
#
_entry.id   AF-A0A7C1ZYK4-F1
#
_cell.length_a   1.000
_cell.length_b   1.000
_cell.length_c   1.000
_cell.angle_alpha   90.00
_cell.angle_beta   90.00
_cell.angle_gamma   90.00
#
_symmetry.space_group_name_H-M   'P 1'
#
loop_
_entity.id
_entity.type
_entity.pdbx_description
1 polymer ?
#
loop_
_entity_poly.entity_id
_entity_poly.type
_entity_poly.pdbx_seq_one_letter_code
_entity_poly.pdbx_strand_id
1 'polypeptide(L)'
;MRAVKRCVKCKINKKFSEFSKHRRSKDGLASWCKECVIECCRKWRKLNSEKTKEYGSKQRRLHSEKLSEQNRKWRKENPEKVREISKRYRDANKEKIKELNKSSEGGIKKWRKENPEKVREYSRRRRAQKVAVEENYSEADENYTRQLFQNCCYNCGSTEKLCIDHSNPLSKGFALTRKNAVLLCWECNGSKHDKMPAEFYSPAKLKKLEKILGITRKR
;
A
#
# COMPACT_ATOMS: atom_id res chain seq x y z
N MET A 1 57.78 1.01 23.01
CA MET A 1 56.82 -0.10 22.76
C MET A 1 56.65 -0.27 21.24
N ARG A 2 56.68 -1.51 20.71
CA ARG A 2 56.46 -1.75 19.27
C ARG A 2 55.01 -1.38 18.91
N ALA A 3 54.82 -0.23 18.26
CA ALA A 3 53.50 0.26 17.82
C ALA A 3 53.08 -0.28 16.44
N VAL A 4 53.89 -1.17 15.86
CA VAL A 4 53.71 -1.71 14.52
C VAL A 4 53.84 -3.22 14.50
N LYS A 5 52.98 -3.87 13.71
CA LYS A 5 52.93 -5.32 13.48
C LYS A 5 53.08 -5.58 11.98
N ARG A 6 53.87 -6.58 11.62
CA ARG A 6 53.98 -7.03 10.23
C ARG A 6 52.78 -7.89 9.87
N CYS A 7 52.04 -7.49 8.84
CA CYS A 7 50.98 -8.31 8.28
C CYS A 7 51.57 -9.54 7.59
N VAL A 8 51.11 -10.75 7.92
CA VAL A 8 51.61 -12.00 7.31
C VAL A 8 51.23 -12.09 5.82
N LYS A 9 50.11 -11.46 5.42
CA LYS A 9 49.61 -11.51 4.04
C LYS A 9 50.33 -10.56 3.09
N CYS A 10 50.35 -9.26 3.39
CA CYS A 10 50.99 -8.25 2.53
C CYS A 10 52.45 -7.95 2.92
N LYS A 11 52.94 -8.53 4.03
CA LYS A 11 54.32 -8.39 4.52
C LYS A 11 54.74 -6.97 4.94
N ILE A 12 53.81 -6.01 4.97
CA ILE A 12 54.02 -4.60 5.38
C ILE A 12 53.86 -4.44 6.90
N ASN A 13 54.72 -3.62 7.51
CA ASN A 13 54.58 -3.16 8.90
C ASN A 13 53.48 -2.10 8.99
N LYS A 14 52.39 -2.39 9.70
CA LYS A 14 51.29 -1.45 9.93
C LYS A 14 51.09 -1.19 11.41
N LYS A 15 50.45 -0.06 11.73
CA LYS A 15 50.05 0.27 13.09
C LYS A 15 49.12 -0.80 13.65
N PHE A 16 49.14 -1.01 14.96
CA PHE A 16 48.26 -1.97 15.64
C PHE A 16 46.76 -1.70 15.38
N SER A 17 46.37 -0.43 15.17
CA SER A 17 45.00 -0.02 14.78
C SER A 17 44.51 -0.66 13.48
N GLU A 18 45.43 -1.05 12.60
CA GLU A 18 45.13 -1.64 11.29
C GLU A 18 44.87 -3.15 11.37
N PHE A 19 44.91 -3.72 12.57
CA PHE A 19 44.62 -5.12 12.84
C PHE A 19 43.37 -5.24 13.71
N SER A 20 42.58 -6.29 13.46
CA SER A 20 41.45 -6.62 14.33
C SER A 20 41.94 -7.32 15.60
N LYS A 21 41.20 -7.16 16.70
CA LYS A 21 41.49 -7.90 17.95
C LYS A 21 41.30 -9.40 17.73
N HIS A 22 42.22 -10.20 18.23
CA HIS A 22 42.15 -11.66 18.15
C HIS A 22 42.58 -12.27 19.49
N ARG A 23 41.60 -12.74 20.28
CA ARG A 23 41.81 -13.13 21.68
C ARG A 23 42.81 -14.28 21.89
N ARG A 24 43.06 -15.08 20.85
CA ARG A 24 43.96 -16.24 20.92
C ARG A 24 45.39 -15.93 20.46
N SER A 25 45.68 -14.71 19.99
CA SER A 25 47.06 -14.36 19.61
C SER A 25 47.83 -13.77 20.79
N LYS A 26 49.14 -14.04 20.82
CA LYS A 26 50.06 -13.58 21.88
C LYS A 26 50.05 -12.07 22.11
N ASP A 27 49.84 -11.30 21.03
CA ASP A 27 49.79 -9.84 21.06
C ASP A 27 48.35 -9.28 21.00
N GLY A 28 47.33 -10.14 21.07
CA GLY A 28 45.93 -9.76 21.01
C GLY A 28 45.44 -9.24 19.65
N LEU A 29 46.27 -9.29 18.60
CA LEU A 29 45.94 -8.80 17.26
C LEU A 29 45.95 -9.92 16.21
N ALA A 30 45.12 -9.79 15.19
CA ALA A 30 45.09 -10.67 14.03
C ALA A 30 46.45 -10.68 13.29
N SER A 31 46.75 -11.77 12.58
CA SER A 31 47.98 -11.90 11.78
C SER A 31 47.91 -11.16 10.45
N TRP A 32 46.70 -10.89 9.94
CA TRP A 32 46.44 -10.14 8.71
C TRP A 32 45.86 -8.77 9.04
N CYS A 33 46.24 -7.74 8.28
CA CYS A 33 45.64 -6.41 8.43
C CYS A 33 44.21 -6.38 7.90
N LYS A 34 43.42 -5.39 8.35
CA LYS A 34 42.03 -5.18 7.98
C LYS A 34 41.84 -5.10 6.46
N GLU A 35 42.72 -4.41 5.74
CA GLU A 35 42.68 -4.33 4.27
C GLU A 35 42.78 -5.70 3.61
N CYS A 36 43.76 -6.51 3.98
CA CYS A 36 43.92 -7.86 3.42
C CYS A 36 42.72 -8.76 3.74
N VAL A 37 42.10 -8.60 4.91
CA VAL A 37 40.87 -9.31 5.26
C VAL A 37 39.70 -8.82 4.39
N ILE A 38 39.52 -7.51 4.24
CA ILE A 38 38.47 -6.92 3.40
C ILE A 38 38.60 -7.40 1.95
N GLU A 39 39.82 -7.37 1.40
CA GLU A 39 40.09 -7.81 0.03
C GLU A 39 39.80 -9.32 -0.13
N CYS A 40 40.26 -10.14 0.82
CA CYS A 40 39.97 -11.58 0.83
C CYS A 40 38.46 -11.85 0.87
N CYS A 41 37.73 -11.17 1.77
CA CYS A 41 36.28 -11.27 1.85
C CYS A 41 35.58 -10.80 0.56
N ARG A 42 36.05 -9.73 -0.08
CA ARG A 42 35.52 -9.25 -1.38
C ARG A 42 35.72 -10.28 -2.48
N LYS A 43 36.92 -10.87 -2.60
CA LYS A 43 37.22 -11.93 -3.58
C LYS A 43 36.36 -13.15 -3.33
N TRP A 44 36.24 -13.59 -2.08
CA TRP A 44 35.40 -14.72 -1.71
C TRP A 44 33.92 -14.48 -2.06
N ARG A 45 33.37 -13.30 -1.74
CA ARG A 45 31.97 -12.95 -2.08
C ARG A 45 31.74 -12.90 -3.59
N LYS A 46 32.73 -12.44 -4.38
CA LYS A 46 32.62 -12.41 -5.85
C LYS A 46 32.62 -13.82 -6.44
N LEU A 47 33.52 -14.69 -5.97
CA LEU A 47 33.61 -16.09 -6.41
C LEU A 47 32.44 -16.94 -5.92
N ASN A 48 31.87 -16.60 -4.76
CA ASN A 48 30.74 -17.29 -4.13
C ASN A 48 29.48 -16.43 -4.14
N SER A 49 29.25 -15.70 -5.24
CA SER A 49 28.15 -14.74 -5.36
C SER A 49 26.79 -15.43 -5.20
N GLU A 50 26.59 -16.59 -5.84
CA GLU A 50 25.38 -17.39 -5.74
C GLU A 50 25.15 -17.91 -4.31
N LYS A 51 26.17 -18.50 -3.67
CA LYS A 51 26.09 -18.95 -2.27
C LYS A 51 25.80 -17.80 -1.30
N THR A 52 26.34 -16.61 -1.56
CA THR A 52 26.09 -15.41 -0.75
C THR A 52 24.65 -14.91 -0.94
N LYS A 53 24.15 -14.91 -2.18
CA LYS A 53 22.75 -14.56 -2.49
C LYS A 53 21.78 -15.54 -1.87
N GLU A 54 22.05 -16.84 -1.97
CA GLU A 54 21.25 -17.92 -1.39
C GLU A 54 21.17 -17.80 0.13
N TYR A 55 22.32 -17.64 0.80
CA TYR A 55 22.36 -17.42 2.24
C TYR A 55 21.57 -16.17 2.65
N GLY A 56 21.77 -15.05 1.95
CA GLY A 56 21.01 -13.82 2.20
C GLY A 56 19.51 -13.97 1.96
N SER A 57 19.12 -14.75 0.95
CA SER A 57 17.71 -15.08 0.66
C SER A 57 17.10 -15.93 1.78
N LYS A 58 17.81 -16.98 2.22
CA LYS A 58 17.38 -17.84 3.32
C LYS A 58 17.23 -17.06 4.62
N GLN A 59 18.19 -16.20 4.95
CA GLN A 59 18.14 -15.32 6.12
C GLN A 59 16.95 -14.35 6.05
N ARG A 60 16.71 -13.74 4.88
CA ARG A 60 15.52 -12.89 4.68
C ARG A 60 14.23 -13.66 4.85
N ARG A 61 14.11 -14.89 4.35
CA ARG A 61 12.91 -15.73 4.52
C ARG A 61 12.69 -16.12 5.98
N LEU A 62 13.74 -16.54 6.69
CA LEU A 62 13.65 -16.95 8.09
C LEU A 62 13.27 -15.78 9.02
N HIS A 63 13.66 -14.56 8.67
CA HIS A 63 13.40 -13.37 9.49
C HIS A 63 12.38 -12.40 8.89
N SER A 64 11.76 -12.72 7.74
CA SER A 64 10.85 -11.79 7.05
C SER A 64 9.63 -11.46 7.89
N GLU A 65 9.08 -12.46 8.58
CA GLU A 65 7.90 -12.28 9.43
C GLU A 65 8.23 -11.42 10.63
N LYS A 66 9.34 -11.71 11.32
CA LYS A 66 9.81 -10.91 12.46
C LYS A 66 10.05 -9.45 12.09
N LEU A 67 10.72 -9.21 10.95
CA LEU A 67 10.98 -7.85 10.45
C LEU A 67 9.69 -7.17 9.99
N SER A 68 8.77 -7.90 9.36
CA SER A 68 7.46 -7.39 8.96
C SER A 68 6.66 -6.96 10.18
N GLU A 69 6.62 -7.78 11.23
CA GLU A 69 5.88 -7.50 12.46
C GLU A 69 6.50 -6.31 13.23
N GLN A 70 7.83 -6.25 13.33
CA GLN A 70 8.52 -5.09 13.90
C GLN A 70 8.21 -3.80 13.13
N ASN A 71 8.24 -3.84 11.80
CA ASN A 71 7.89 -2.69 10.97
C ASN A 71 6.41 -2.30 11.12
N ARG A 72 5.51 -3.29 11.23
CA ARG A 72 4.08 -3.06 11.45
C ARG A 72 3.85 -2.34 12.79
N LYS A 73 4.47 -2.85 13.86
CA LYS A 73 4.44 -2.24 15.19
C LYS A 73 4.97 -0.81 15.17
N TRP A 74 6.16 -0.60 14.57
CA TRP A 74 6.74 0.74 14.45
C TRP A 74 5.83 1.72 13.70
N ARG A 75 5.20 1.30 12.59
CA ARG A 75 4.26 2.13 11.83
C ARG A 75 3.01 2.50 12.64
N LYS A 76 2.51 1.58 13.47
CA LYS A 76 1.35 1.81 14.34
C LYS A 76 1.68 2.79 15.47
N GLU A 77 2.88 2.67 16.05
CA GLU A 77 3.35 3.50 17.17
C GLU A 77 3.89 4.86 16.72
N ASN A 78 4.29 5.01 15.45
CA ASN A 78 4.89 6.24 14.91
C ASN A 78 4.14 6.79 13.68
N PRO A 79 2.82 7.02 13.76
CA PRO A 79 2.01 7.41 12.60
C PRO A 79 2.45 8.75 12.00
N GLU A 80 2.87 9.71 12.83
CA GLU A 80 3.33 11.02 12.36
C GLU A 80 4.64 10.95 11.59
N LYS A 81 5.64 10.21 12.10
CA LYS A 81 6.90 9.98 11.40
C LYS A 81 6.70 9.27 10.06
N VAL A 82 5.78 8.31 10.01
CA VAL A 82 5.41 7.63 8.76
C VAL A 82 4.83 8.64 7.76
N ARG A 83 3.95 9.54 8.20
CA ARG A 83 3.38 10.58 7.34
C ARG A 83 4.44 11.55 6.85
N GLU A 84 5.35 11.99 7.71
CA GLU A 84 6.46 12.89 7.35
C GLU A 84 7.38 12.25 6.30
N ILE A 85 7.82 11.01 6.54
CA ILE A 85 8.65 10.25 5.58
C ILE A 85 7.93 10.09 4.25
N SER A 86 6.65 9.73 4.29
CA SER A 86 5.82 9.57 3.08
C SER A 86 5.64 10.90 2.34
N LYS A 87 5.53 12.02 3.06
CA LYS A 87 5.47 13.36 2.48
C LYS A 87 6.80 13.71 1.80
N ARG A 88 7.92 13.58 2.51
CA ARG A 88 9.26 13.84 1.96
C ARG A 88 9.54 13.02 0.71
N TYR A 89 9.17 11.74 0.72
CA TYR A 89 9.31 10.87 -0.45
C TYR A 89 8.47 11.36 -1.64
N ARG A 90 7.18 11.70 -1.40
CA ARG A 90 6.29 12.22 -2.44
C ARG A 90 6.80 13.53 -3.02
N ASP A 91 7.30 14.44 -2.19
CA ASP A 91 7.80 15.74 -2.62
C ASP A 91 9.09 15.58 -3.44
N ALA A 92 10.05 14.79 -2.95
CA ALA A 92 11.32 14.55 -3.63
C ALA A 92 11.17 13.75 -4.95
N ASN A 93 10.13 12.92 -5.07
CA ASN A 93 9.89 12.08 -6.25
C ASN A 93 8.66 12.50 -7.05
N LYS A 94 8.17 13.73 -6.87
CA LYS A 94 6.90 14.20 -7.44
C LYS A 94 6.82 14.00 -8.96
N GLU A 95 7.87 14.39 -9.69
CA GLU A 95 7.91 14.27 -11.15
C GLU A 95 8.03 12.81 -11.61
N LYS A 96 8.85 12.01 -10.92
CA LYS A 96 8.95 10.56 -11.18
C LYS A 96 7.63 9.83 -10.95
N ILE A 97 6.89 10.20 -9.90
CA ILE A 97 5.56 9.65 -9.60
C ILE A 97 4.56 10.06 -10.70
N LYS A 98 4.59 11.31 -11.16
CA LYS A 98 3.73 11.75 -12.28
C LYS A 98 4.04 11.00 -13.57
N GLU A 99 5.30 10.81 -13.90
CA GLU A 99 5.73 10.07 -15.10
C GLU A 99 5.31 8.58 -15.03
N LEU A 100 5.49 7.94 -13.87
CA LEU A 100 4.98 6.60 -13.62
C LEU A 100 3.45 6.54 -13.72
N ASN A 101 2.75 7.53 -13.18
CA ASN A 101 1.29 7.58 -13.26
C ASN A 101 0.81 7.76 -14.71
N LYS A 102 1.43 8.65 -15.49
CA LYS A 102 1.15 8.84 -16.92
C LYS A 102 1.39 7.56 -17.74
N SER A 103 2.52 6.88 -17.52
CA SER A 103 2.80 5.59 -18.16
C SER A 103 1.83 4.49 -17.70
N SER A 104 1.34 4.56 -16.46
CA SER A 104 0.37 3.62 -15.91
C SER A 104 -1.08 3.87 -16.36
N GLU A 105 -1.48 5.07 -16.78
CA GLU A 105 -2.75 5.29 -17.49
C GLU A 105 -2.79 4.49 -18.80
N GLY A 106 -1.67 4.53 -19.55
CA GLY A 106 -1.42 3.62 -20.66
C GLY A 106 -1.39 2.16 -20.20
N GLY A 107 -0.82 1.87 -19.03
CA GLY A 107 -0.76 0.55 -18.40
C GLY A 107 -2.14 -0.06 -18.07
N ILE A 108 -3.08 0.71 -17.54
CA ILE A 108 -4.45 0.24 -17.25
C ILE A 108 -5.19 -0.02 -18.56
N LYS A 109 -5.06 0.87 -19.54
CA LYS A 109 -5.66 0.70 -20.87
C LYS A 109 -5.08 -0.54 -21.58
N LYS A 110 -3.76 -0.72 -21.51
CA LYS A 110 -3.03 -1.87 -22.04
C LYS A 110 -3.43 -3.16 -21.32
N TRP A 111 -3.47 -3.17 -19.99
CA TRP A 111 -3.92 -4.32 -19.20
C TRP A 111 -5.34 -4.75 -19.57
N ARG A 112 -6.28 -3.80 -19.71
CA ARG A 112 -7.66 -4.12 -20.16
C ARG A 112 -7.69 -4.75 -21.55
N LYS A 113 -6.85 -4.26 -22.47
CA LYS A 113 -6.72 -4.80 -23.84
C LYS A 113 -6.08 -6.19 -23.85
N GLU A 114 -5.07 -6.41 -23.01
CA GLU A 114 -4.31 -7.67 -22.90
C GLU A 114 -5.02 -8.72 -22.03
N ASN A 115 -5.94 -8.31 -21.16
CA ASN A 115 -6.67 -9.18 -20.23
C ASN A 115 -8.20 -9.08 -20.42
N PRO A 116 -8.73 -9.25 -21.65
CA PRO A 116 -10.17 -9.13 -21.92
C PRO A 116 -10.98 -10.19 -21.17
N GLU A 117 -10.41 -11.39 -20.99
CA GLU A 117 -10.93 -12.49 -20.17
C GLU A 117 -11.27 -12.02 -18.75
N LYS A 118 -10.30 -11.39 -18.07
CA LYS A 118 -10.45 -10.89 -16.69
C LYS A 118 -11.47 -9.77 -16.61
N VAL A 119 -11.49 -8.88 -17.59
CA VAL A 119 -12.49 -7.81 -17.67
C VAL A 119 -13.90 -8.39 -17.83
N ARG A 120 -14.07 -9.41 -18.68
CA ARG A 120 -15.33 -10.16 -18.84
C ARG A 120 -15.70 -10.87 -17.54
N GLU A 121 -14.75 -11.53 -16.87
CA GLU A 121 -14.96 -12.19 -15.58
C GLU A 121 -15.48 -11.21 -14.52
N TYR A 122 -14.83 -10.05 -14.36
CA TYR A 122 -15.30 -9.00 -13.45
C TYR A 122 -16.71 -8.51 -13.78
N SER A 123 -17.00 -8.35 -15.08
CA SER A 123 -18.32 -7.92 -15.55
C SER A 123 -19.38 -8.99 -15.27
N ARG A 124 -19.05 -10.28 -15.47
CA ARG A 124 -19.91 -11.43 -15.11
C ARG A 124 -20.17 -11.47 -13.61
N ARG A 125 -19.13 -11.37 -12.79
CA ARG A 125 -19.24 -11.35 -11.32
C ARG A 125 -20.14 -10.21 -10.84
N ARG A 126 -19.95 -9.00 -11.39
CA ARG A 126 -20.79 -7.84 -11.04
C ARG A 126 -22.24 -8.05 -11.42
N ARG A 127 -22.51 -8.61 -12.60
CA ARG A 127 -23.89 -8.95 -13.03
C ARG A 127 -24.52 -10.02 -12.14
N ALA A 128 -23.77 -11.09 -11.82
CA ALA A 128 -24.24 -12.14 -10.92
C ALA A 128 -24.57 -11.56 -9.53
N GLN A 129 -23.75 -10.65 -9.00
CA GLN A 129 -24.04 -9.96 -7.74
C GLN A 129 -25.31 -9.13 -7.82
N LYS A 130 -25.51 -8.35 -8.89
CA LYS A 130 -26.76 -7.59 -9.11
C LYS A 130 -28.00 -8.50 -9.11
N VAL A 131 -27.93 -9.64 -9.79
CA VAL A 131 -29.03 -10.62 -9.82
C VAL A 131 -29.24 -11.27 -8.46
N ALA A 132 -28.16 -11.68 -7.79
CA ALA A 132 -28.22 -12.34 -6.48
C ALA A 132 -28.83 -11.47 -5.38
N VAL A 133 -28.75 -10.14 -5.51
CA VAL A 133 -29.39 -9.20 -4.59
C VAL A 133 -30.70 -8.63 -5.13
N GLU A 134 -31.23 -9.16 -6.24
CA GLU A 134 -32.47 -8.68 -6.87
C GLU A 134 -32.45 -7.16 -7.14
N GLU A 135 -31.37 -6.66 -7.75
CA GLU A 135 -31.22 -5.25 -8.10
C GLU A 135 -32.15 -4.84 -9.25
N ASN A 136 -33.40 -4.53 -8.91
CA ASN A 136 -34.43 -4.01 -9.81
C ASN A 136 -34.61 -2.50 -9.56
N TYR A 137 -33.72 -1.70 -10.14
CA TYR A 137 -33.73 -0.24 -10.03
C TYR A 137 -34.00 0.40 -11.39
N SER A 138 -35.18 1.00 -11.55
CA SER A 138 -35.69 1.54 -12.81
C SER A 138 -35.29 3.00 -13.05
N GLU A 139 -35.51 3.49 -14.27
CA GLU A 139 -35.36 4.90 -14.62
C GLU A 139 -36.28 5.81 -13.79
N ALA A 140 -37.49 5.35 -13.47
CA ALA A 140 -38.40 6.05 -12.56
C ALA A 140 -37.82 6.18 -11.14
N ASP A 141 -37.11 5.16 -10.67
CA ASP A 141 -36.40 5.20 -9.38
C ASP A 141 -35.21 6.16 -9.41
N GLU A 142 -34.47 6.21 -10.53
CA GLU A 142 -33.42 7.20 -10.76
C GLU A 142 -33.96 8.63 -10.68
N ASN A 143 -35.03 8.93 -11.40
CA ASN A 143 -35.68 10.24 -11.38
C ASN A 143 -36.18 10.60 -9.98
N TYR A 144 -36.80 9.65 -9.27
CA TYR A 144 -37.22 9.81 -7.88
C TYR A 144 -36.04 10.18 -6.97
N THR A 145 -34.93 9.44 -7.05
CA THR A 145 -33.73 9.70 -6.24
C THR A 145 -33.11 11.06 -6.57
N ARG A 146 -33.04 11.44 -7.84
CA ARG A 146 -32.56 12.77 -8.25
C ARG A 146 -33.40 13.90 -7.64
N GLN A 147 -34.73 13.76 -7.66
CA GLN A 147 -35.64 14.72 -7.04
C GLN A 147 -35.49 14.73 -5.51
N LEU A 148 -35.39 13.55 -4.87
CA LEU A 148 -35.23 13.40 -3.42
C LEU A 148 -34.01 14.16 -2.89
N PHE A 149 -32.91 14.16 -3.65
CA PHE A 149 -31.68 14.88 -3.32
C PHE A 149 -31.55 16.24 -4.01
N GLN A 150 -32.62 16.74 -4.63
CA GLN A 150 -32.67 18.05 -5.29
C GLN A 150 -31.54 18.27 -6.31
N ASN A 151 -31.17 17.22 -7.05
CA ASN A 151 -30.02 17.21 -7.96
C ASN A 151 -28.72 17.77 -7.33
N CYS A 152 -28.49 17.48 -6.06
CA CYS A 152 -27.28 17.84 -5.34
C CYS A 152 -26.62 16.61 -4.73
N CYS A 153 -25.29 16.60 -4.67
CA CYS A 153 -24.53 15.60 -3.95
C CYS A 153 -24.90 15.65 -2.47
N TYR A 154 -25.36 14.54 -1.92
CA TYR A 154 -25.76 14.46 -0.52
C TYR A 154 -24.63 14.81 0.46
N ASN A 155 -23.38 14.48 0.09
CA ASN A 155 -22.25 14.71 0.98
C ASN A 155 -21.73 16.14 0.96
N CYS A 156 -21.46 16.70 -0.21
CA CYS A 156 -20.79 18.01 -0.35
C CYS A 156 -21.67 19.12 -0.93
N GLY A 157 -22.87 18.82 -1.43
CA GLY A 157 -23.78 19.80 -2.04
C GLY A 157 -23.44 20.18 -3.49
N SER A 158 -22.39 19.62 -4.09
CA SER A 158 -22.08 19.87 -5.51
C SER A 158 -23.24 19.47 -6.43
N THR A 159 -23.49 20.26 -7.47
CA THR A 159 -24.47 19.99 -8.55
C THR A 159 -23.82 19.38 -9.80
N GLU A 160 -22.50 19.22 -9.80
CA GLU A 160 -21.74 18.76 -10.94
C GLU A 160 -21.36 17.28 -10.85
N LYS A 161 -21.27 16.62 -12.01
CA LYS A 161 -20.79 15.23 -12.15
C LYS A 161 -21.45 14.29 -11.14
N LEU A 162 -22.77 14.32 -11.11
CA LEU A 162 -23.57 13.52 -10.19
C LEU A 162 -23.75 12.10 -10.71
N CYS A 163 -23.77 11.15 -9.78
CA CYS A 163 -24.10 9.75 -10.04
C CYS A 163 -24.94 9.19 -8.89
N ILE A 164 -25.79 8.22 -9.23
CA ILE A 164 -26.51 7.42 -8.25
C ILE A 164 -25.55 6.34 -7.75
N ASP A 165 -25.46 6.20 -6.44
CA ASP A 165 -24.62 5.23 -5.76
C ASP A 165 -25.43 4.42 -4.74
N HIS A 166 -24.90 3.26 -4.38
CA HIS A 166 -25.41 2.43 -3.30
C HIS A 166 -24.90 2.95 -1.96
N SER A 167 -25.75 3.51 -1.11
CA SER A 167 -25.42 3.91 0.26
C SER A 167 -24.71 2.77 1.00
N ASN A 168 -25.36 1.60 1.09
CA ASN A 168 -24.75 0.34 1.47
C ASN A 168 -24.24 -0.38 0.21
N PRO A 169 -22.94 -0.71 0.10
CA PRO A 169 -22.34 -1.20 -1.14
C PRO A 169 -22.88 -2.54 -1.66
N LEU A 170 -22.99 -2.65 -3.00
CA LEU A 170 -23.29 -3.91 -3.70
C LEU A 170 -22.31 -5.04 -3.35
N SER A 171 -21.02 -4.71 -3.18
CA SER A 171 -19.99 -5.70 -2.83
C SER A 171 -20.21 -6.36 -1.46
N LYS A 172 -21.02 -5.75 -0.60
CA LYS A 172 -21.43 -6.27 0.73
C LYS A 172 -22.83 -6.88 0.71
N GLY A 173 -23.42 -7.11 -0.47
CA GLY A 173 -24.70 -7.80 -0.64
C GLY A 173 -25.94 -6.89 -0.58
N PHE A 174 -25.78 -5.57 -0.73
CA PHE A 174 -26.90 -4.64 -0.68
C PHE A 174 -27.32 -4.17 -2.08
N ALA A 175 -28.56 -4.46 -2.45
CA ALA A 175 -29.16 -4.07 -3.73
C ALA A 175 -29.34 -2.55 -3.86
N LEU A 176 -29.32 -2.04 -5.10
CA LEU A 176 -29.81 -0.68 -5.35
C LEU A 176 -31.33 -0.68 -5.25
N THR A 177 -31.86 0.08 -4.30
CA THR A 177 -33.30 0.29 -4.09
C THR A 177 -33.53 1.77 -3.74
N ARG A 178 -34.76 2.26 -3.76
CA ARG A 178 -35.07 3.63 -3.30
C ARG A 178 -34.58 3.93 -1.87
N LYS A 179 -34.50 2.90 -1.02
CA LYS A 179 -33.99 3.02 0.36
C LYS A 179 -32.49 2.88 0.49
N ASN A 180 -31.79 2.54 -0.60
CA ASN A 180 -30.34 2.38 -0.64
C ASN A 180 -29.66 3.28 -1.68
N ALA A 181 -30.41 3.98 -2.52
CA ALA A 181 -29.88 4.88 -3.54
C ALA A 181 -29.57 6.26 -2.95
N VAL A 182 -28.37 6.78 -3.22
CA VAL A 182 -27.94 8.12 -2.80
C VAL A 182 -27.33 8.85 -4.00
N LEU A 183 -27.56 10.15 -4.12
CA LEU A 183 -26.95 10.98 -5.16
C LEU A 183 -25.64 11.58 -4.64
N LEU A 184 -24.52 11.30 -5.32
CA LEU A 184 -23.19 11.80 -4.98
C LEU A 184 -22.48 12.36 -6.21
N CYS A 185 -21.58 13.33 -6.03
CA CYS A 185 -20.64 13.70 -7.09
C CYS A 185 -19.56 12.63 -7.24
N TRP A 186 -18.90 12.57 -8.40
CA TRP A 186 -17.85 11.58 -8.70
C TRP A 186 -16.73 11.54 -7.65
N GLU A 187 -16.33 12.68 -7.10
CA GLU A 187 -15.29 12.75 -6.07
C GLU A 187 -15.74 12.13 -4.75
N CYS A 188 -16.96 12.45 -4.30
CA CYS A 188 -17.53 11.88 -3.08
C CYS A 188 -17.80 10.38 -3.25
N ASN A 189 -18.33 9.96 -4.40
CA ASN A 189 -18.54 8.55 -4.71
C ASN A 189 -17.22 7.77 -4.72
N GLY A 190 -16.19 8.32 -5.36
CA GLY A 190 -14.84 7.72 -5.38
C GLY A 190 -14.21 7.62 -3.99
N SER A 191 -14.41 8.63 -3.13
CA SER A 191 -13.96 8.61 -1.74
C SER A 191 -14.72 7.60 -0.87
N LYS A 192 -16.03 7.39 -1.15
CA LYS A 192 -16.88 6.41 -0.47
C LYS A 192 -16.50 4.99 -0.86
N HIS A 193 -16.39 4.69 -2.16
CA HIS A 193 -16.09 3.35 -2.67
C HIS A 193 -17.01 2.29 -2.04
N ASP A 194 -16.46 1.28 -1.38
CA ASP A 194 -17.14 0.15 -0.72
C ASP A 194 -17.25 0.31 0.81
N LYS A 195 -17.07 1.53 1.33
CA LYS A 195 -17.31 1.84 2.74
C LYS A 195 -18.80 1.75 3.06
N MET A 196 -19.13 1.23 4.24
CA MET A 196 -20.48 1.37 4.80
C MET A 196 -20.76 2.85 5.09
N PRO A 197 -22.03 3.29 5.10
CA PRO A 197 -22.38 4.68 5.40
C PRO A 197 -21.79 5.21 6.71
N ALA A 198 -21.69 4.36 7.74
CA ALA A 198 -21.11 4.71 9.04
C ALA A 198 -19.59 4.98 9.00
N GLU A 199 -18.90 4.44 8.00
CA GLU A 199 -17.46 4.66 7.80
C GLU A 199 -17.18 5.92 6.94
N PHE A 200 -18.20 6.43 6.23
CA PHE A 200 -18.06 7.53 5.28
C PHE A 200 -18.70 8.84 5.74
N TYR A 201 -19.89 8.78 6.32
CA TYR A 201 -20.62 9.95 6.79
C TYR A 201 -20.35 10.21 8.27
N SER A 202 -20.42 11.48 8.67
CA SER A 202 -20.51 11.82 10.10
C SER A 202 -21.81 11.26 10.69
N PRO A 203 -21.88 10.97 12.01
CA PRO A 203 -23.10 10.46 12.64
C PRO A 203 -24.34 11.31 12.36
N ALA A 204 -24.19 12.64 12.34
CA ALA A 204 -25.28 13.58 12.02
C ALA A 204 -25.77 13.44 10.57
N LYS A 205 -24.83 13.35 9.60
CA LYS A 205 -25.17 13.12 8.19
C LYS A 205 -25.78 11.73 7.97
N LEU A 206 -25.28 10.70 8.64
CA LEU A 206 -25.87 9.37 8.52
C LEU A 206 -27.32 9.36 9.01
N LYS A 207 -27.58 9.93 10.19
CA LYS A 207 -28.94 10.02 10.75
C LYS A 207 -29.89 10.78 9.83
N LYS A 208 -29.42 11.86 9.21
CA LYS A 208 -30.20 12.62 8.21
C LYS A 208 -30.48 11.78 6.95
N LEU A 209 -29.50 11.01 6.49
CA LEU A 209 -29.64 10.13 5.30
C LEU A 209 -30.69 9.05 5.56
N GLU A 210 -30.63 8.41 6.72
CA GLU A 210 -31.60 7.38 7.12
C GLU A 210 -33.02 7.93 7.18
N LYS A 211 -33.20 9.17 7.65
CA LYS A 211 -34.49 9.85 7.65
C LYS A 211 -34.99 10.13 6.22
N ILE A 212 -34.11 10.61 5.34
CA ILE A 212 -34.44 10.88 3.92
C ILE A 212 -34.84 9.59 3.20
N LEU A 213 -34.12 8.50 3.44
CA LEU A 213 -34.37 7.20 2.81
C LEU A 213 -35.49 6.39 3.48
N GLY A 214 -36.10 6.91 4.56
CA GLY A 214 -37.15 6.20 5.30
C GLY A 214 -36.68 4.88 5.91
N ILE A 215 -35.41 4.82 6.35
CA ILE A 215 -34.83 3.65 7.02
C ILE A 215 -35.13 3.78 8.51
N THR A 216 -36.09 3.00 9.00
CA THR A 216 -36.32 2.84 10.44
C THR A 216 -35.44 1.72 10.97
N ARG A 217 -34.41 2.07 11.76
CA ARG A 217 -33.74 1.06 12.58
C ARG A 217 -34.72 0.65 13.66
N LYS A 218 -35.20 -0.60 13.64
CA LYS A 218 -35.89 -1.18 14.79
C LYS A 218 -34.94 -1.05 15.99
N ARG A 219 -35.44 -0.43 17.06
CA ARG A 219 -34.74 -0.37 18.35
C ARG A 219 -34.58 -1.76 18.92
#